data_AF-A0A927QT94-F1
#
_entry.id   AF-A0A927QT94-F1
#
_cell.length_a   1.000
_cell.length_b   1.000
_cell.length_c   1.000
_cell.angle_alpha   90.00
_cell.angle_beta   90.00
_cell.angle_gamma   90.00
#
_symmetry.space_group_name_H-M   'P 1'
#
loop_
_entity.id
_entity.type
_entity.pdbx_description
1 polymer ?
#
loop_
_entity_poly.entity_id
_entity_poly.type
_entity_poly.pdbx_seq_one_letter_code
_entity_poly.pdbx_strand_id
1 'polypeptide(L)'
;MAKSLCTTLGALFICLIFIAPGSLKAEEALIPDANLEAAVRMQLSRMQEPLDKADLEQPISLSPQDPSQKIKSLEGLQYAPNLRTLIIPGHEIQQLEPLQNLKQLEFLVIAGNKVESLEALRNDTGLKRLLIDNSDIENIEPLSGLNQLTDLLMSNNRVQDLSALRGHPLRWISMSNNQVEDLSALRDIPTLQTLYADQNRISHIEVLLELPKLKEVHLASNPLDEQADAVISKLRERGVKVVTVAEEAGKPASRAIRVILDANSVPFSSPPFITDSTAMVPFRPIFDRLGIKIAWDEKTRTINGTKDGIQLQLQIDNPVAVVNGKAVTLPAAPALIDGSTFVPVRFISEAASAKVDWNEQTNDIIIQSKKQYQSKDGKFQFTAYGLWRDLNDEMDTGEAELSIRYFNYTMLLIYSDPKSAEDSKSNKLDSYLEWIKGVHSITKDTLLEEKKIKVLGFDAVQLTYVNNDDYDKRIDTMIVFETDSYFYNILHSSYESEYKSSMKQFQEILDTMTFYEK
;
A
#
# COMPACT_ATOMS: atom_id res chain seq x y z
N MET A 1 80.96 -20.91 26.43
CA MET A 1 80.69 -19.45 26.49
C MET A 1 80.44 -18.97 25.08
N ALA A 2 79.51 -18.03 24.90
CA ALA A 2 79.13 -17.36 23.65
C ALA A 2 78.33 -18.19 22.62
N LYS A 3 77.08 -17.73 22.38
CA LYS A 3 76.26 -18.03 21.20
C LYS A 3 76.86 -17.29 19.99
N SER A 4 77.04 -17.98 18.87
CA SER A 4 77.27 -17.38 17.55
C SER A 4 76.92 -18.35 16.42
N LEU A 5 76.11 -17.83 15.49
CA LEU A 5 75.89 -18.13 14.06
C LEU A 5 76.14 -19.54 13.50
N CYS A 6 75.17 -20.10 12.77
CA CYS A 6 75.15 -20.04 11.29
C CYS A 6 73.91 -20.72 10.66
N THR A 7 73.26 -19.97 9.78
CA THR A 7 72.45 -20.32 8.58
C THR A 7 72.13 -21.79 8.26
N THR A 8 70.84 -22.08 8.06
CA THR A 8 70.36 -23.08 7.09
C THR A 8 69.10 -22.59 6.37
N LEU A 9 69.20 -22.52 5.04
CA LEU A 9 68.09 -22.40 4.10
C LEU A 9 67.18 -23.65 4.22
N GLY A 10 65.88 -23.44 4.39
CA GLY A 10 64.86 -24.47 4.22
C GLY A 10 63.95 -24.09 3.06
N ALA A 11 64.07 -24.78 1.93
CA ALA A 11 63.21 -24.62 0.76
C ALA A 11 61.79 -25.13 1.09
N LEU A 12 60.78 -24.27 0.95
CA LEU A 12 59.37 -24.67 1.01
C LEU A 12 58.88 -24.96 -0.41
N PHE A 13 58.51 -26.22 -0.65
CA PHE A 13 57.84 -26.70 -1.84
C PHE A 13 56.44 -26.07 -1.91
N ILE A 14 56.21 -25.15 -2.86
CA ILE A 14 54.86 -24.69 -3.21
C ILE A 14 54.28 -25.74 -4.16
N CYS A 15 53.38 -26.57 -3.64
CA CYS A 15 52.49 -27.40 -4.45
C CYS A 15 51.43 -26.47 -5.08
N LEU A 16 51.65 -26.10 -6.34
CA LEU A 16 50.63 -25.46 -7.19
C LEU A 16 49.55 -26.50 -7.51
N ILE A 17 48.45 -26.46 -6.77
CA ILE A 17 47.20 -27.08 -7.21
C ILE A 17 46.66 -26.21 -8.34
N PHE A 18 46.78 -26.69 -9.57
CA PHE A 18 46.02 -26.18 -10.70
C PHE A 18 44.53 -26.44 -10.44
N ILE A 19 43.83 -25.43 -9.92
CA ILE A 19 42.37 -25.40 -9.98
C ILE A 19 42.03 -24.96 -11.40
N ALA A 20 41.46 -25.87 -12.19
CA ALA A 20 40.87 -25.53 -13.47
C ALA A 20 39.85 -24.40 -13.27
N PRO A 21 39.70 -23.44 -14.21
CA PRO A 21 38.63 -22.46 -14.16
C PRO A 21 37.30 -23.17 -14.42
N GLY A 22 36.76 -23.82 -13.39
CA GLY A 22 35.34 -24.14 -13.31
C GLY A 22 34.62 -22.82 -13.12
N SER A 23 33.74 -22.48 -14.06
CA SER A 23 32.79 -21.38 -13.89
C SER A 23 32.10 -21.52 -12.54
N LEU A 24 32.31 -20.58 -11.63
CA LEU A 24 31.37 -20.31 -10.55
C LEU A 24 30.05 -19.97 -11.24
N LYS A 25 29.14 -20.94 -11.35
CA LYS A 25 27.75 -20.65 -11.67
C LYS A 25 27.24 -19.80 -10.51
N ALA A 26 26.83 -18.56 -10.79
CA ALA A 26 26.03 -17.79 -9.85
C ALA A 26 24.84 -18.67 -9.44
N GLU A 27 24.64 -18.83 -8.14
CA GLU A 27 23.48 -19.54 -7.61
C GLU A 27 22.23 -18.77 -8.08
N GLU A 28 21.31 -19.45 -8.77
CA GLU A 28 20.10 -18.81 -9.27
C GLU A 28 19.30 -18.25 -8.08
N ALA A 29 18.92 -16.96 -8.17
CA ALA A 29 18.16 -16.30 -7.11
C ALA A 29 16.84 -17.04 -6.85
N LEU A 30 16.53 -17.27 -5.57
CA LEU A 30 15.35 -18.05 -5.15
C LEU A 30 14.03 -17.39 -5.61
N ILE A 31 14.01 -16.05 -5.63
CA ILE A 31 12.95 -15.23 -6.22
C ILE A 31 13.62 -14.33 -7.27
N PRO A 32 13.55 -14.66 -8.57
CA PRO A 32 14.23 -13.89 -9.61
C PRO A 32 13.67 -12.49 -9.87
N ASP A 33 12.38 -12.26 -9.57
CA ASP A 33 11.75 -10.95 -9.74
C ASP A 33 12.10 -10.06 -8.54
N ALA A 34 12.96 -9.06 -8.75
CA ALA A 34 13.47 -8.21 -7.68
C ALA A 34 12.36 -7.48 -6.89
N ASN A 35 11.26 -7.10 -7.55
CA ASN A 35 10.14 -6.42 -6.87
C ASN A 35 9.35 -7.41 -6.00
N LEU A 36 9.18 -8.65 -6.46
CA LEU A 36 8.60 -9.72 -5.65
C LEU A 36 9.52 -10.13 -4.50
N GLU A 37 10.82 -10.25 -4.76
CA GLU A 37 11.82 -10.56 -3.73
C GLU A 37 11.80 -9.49 -2.65
N ALA A 38 11.83 -8.21 -3.03
CA ALA A 38 11.72 -7.07 -2.12
C ALA A 38 10.42 -7.13 -1.30
N ALA A 39 9.28 -7.45 -1.93
CA ALA A 39 8.01 -7.60 -1.22
C ALA A 39 8.02 -8.75 -0.19
N VAL A 40 8.70 -9.86 -0.50
CA VAL A 40 8.87 -10.99 0.44
C VAL A 40 9.80 -10.60 1.59
N ARG A 41 10.96 -9.99 1.30
CA ARG A 41 11.90 -9.48 2.31
C ARG A 41 11.23 -8.52 3.28
N MET A 42 10.45 -7.60 2.72
CA MET A 42 9.65 -6.62 3.44
C MET A 42 8.68 -7.31 4.41
N GLN A 43 7.96 -8.34 3.96
CA GLN A 43 7.03 -9.08 4.81
C GLN A 43 7.73 -9.84 5.93
N LEU A 44 8.93 -10.37 5.67
CA LEU A 44 9.70 -11.17 6.63
C LEU A 44 10.61 -10.34 7.53
N SER A 45 10.70 -9.03 7.32
CA SER A 45 11.69 -8.15 7.98
C SER A 45 13.15 -8.63 7.81
N ARG A 46 13.49 -9.26 6.67
CA ARG A 46 14.84 -9.76 6.34
C ARG A 46 15.44 -8.99 5.16
N MET A 47 16.11 -7.87 5.45
CA MET A 47 16.58 -6.93 4.42
C MET A 47 18.00 -7.18 3.90
N GLN A 48 18.89 -7.80 4.70
CA GLN A 48 20.32 -7.91 4.34
C GLN A 48 20.80 -9.33 4.04
N GLU A 49 20.14 -10.35 4.59
CA GLU A 49 20.58 -11.74 4.42
C GLU A 49 19.92 -12.38 3.20
N PRO A 50 20.64 -13.20 2.39
CA PRO A 50 20.03 -13.94 1.28
C PRO A 50 18.81 -14.73 1.76
N LEU A 51 17.68 -14.62 1.05
CA LEU A 51 16.50 -15.43 1.37
C LEU A 51 16.83 -16.90 1.10
N ASP A 52 16.48 -17.76 2.05
CA ASP A 52 16.52 -19.20 1.87
C ASP A 52 15.11 -19.80 1.80
N LYS A 53 15.00 -21.12 1.65
CA LYS A 53 13.69 -21.78 1.59
C LYS A 53 12.95 -21.75 2.92
N ALA A 54 13.67 -21.76 4.05
CA ALA A 54 13.05 -21.72 5.37
C ALA A 54 12.37 -20.37 5.61
N ASP A 55 12.89 -19.30 5.03
CA ASP A 55 12.21 -18.00 5.00
C ASP A 55 10.85 -18.06 4.31
N LEU A 56 10.79 -18.69 3.14
CA LEU A 56 9.57 -18.79 2.35
C LEU A 56 8.55 -19.73 3.01
N GLU A 57 9.00 -20.68 3.81
CA GLU A 57 8.13 -21.51 4.65
C GLU A 57 7.43 -20.73 5.78
N GLN A 58 7.82 -19.50 6.11
CA GLN A 58 7.09 -18.71 7.11
C GLN A 58 5.69 -18.29 6.62
N PRO A 59 4.73 -17.98 7.52
CA PRO A 59 3.44 -17.44 7.12
C PRO A 59 3.60 -16.06 6.45
N ILE A 60 3.38 -16.02 5.14
CA ILE A 60 3.52 -14.83 4.32
C ILE A 60 2.13 -14.36 3.87
N SER A 61 1.93 -13.03 3.84
CA SER A 61 0.81 -12.39 3.16
C SER A 61 1.36 -11.23 2.36
N LEU A 62 1.35 -11.35 1.03
CA LEU A 62 1.95 -10.35 0.15
C LEU A 62 0.88 -9.42 -0.38
N SER A 63 1.13 -8.13 -0.20
CA SER A 63 0.43 -7.07 -0.91
C SER A 63 1.42 -5.96 -1.26
N PRO A 64 2.22 -6.14 -2.32
CA PRO A 64 3.07 -5.09 -2.87
C PRO A 64 2.19 -3.88 -3.22
N GLN A 65 2.50 -2.71 -2.65
CA GLN A 65 1.64 -1.53 -2.75
C GLN A 65 2.09 -0.52 -3.80
N ASP A 66 3.31 -0.66 -4.33
CA ASP A 66 3.87 0.30 -5.27
C ASP A 66 3.49 -0.08 -6.72
N PRO A 67 2.57 0.66 -7.37
CA PRO A 67 2.19 0.38 -8.75
C PRO A 67 3.30 0.69 -9.77
N SER A 68 4.37 1.37 -9.38
CA SER A 68 5.56 1.64 -10.21
C SER A 68 6.52 0.43 -10.24
N GLN A 69 6.54 -0.38 -9.18
CA GLN A 69 7.30 -1.62 -9.08
C GLN A 69 6.52 -2.78 -9.70
N LYS A 70 6.56 -2.86 -11.04
CA LYS A 70 5.90 -3.94 -11.78
C LYS A 70 6.54 -5.29 -11.47
N ILE A 71 5.71 -6.23 -11.00
CA ILE A 71 6.07 -7.63 -10.80
C ILE A 71 5.67 -8.34 -12.09
N LYS A 72 6.59 -9.10 -12.66
CA LYS A 72 6.42 -9.81 -13.93
C LYS A 72 6.38 -11.31 -13.72
N SER A 73 7.09 -11.81 -12.72
CA SER A 73 7.16 -13.23 -12.40
C SER A 73 6.78 -13.50 -10.96
N LEU A 74 6.10 -14.62 -10.73
CA LEU A 74 5.81 -15.17 -9.40
C LEU A 74 6.81 -16.24 -8.97
N GLU A 75 7.85 -16.48 -9.78
CA GLU A 75 8.87 -17.49 -9.53
C GLU A 75 9.50 -17.30 -8.14
N GLY A 76 9.60 -18.40 -7.40
CA GLY A 76 10.01 -18.43 -6.00
C GLY A 76 8.85 -18.65 -5.02
N LEU A 77 7.62 -18.23 -5.36
CA LEU A 77 6.45 -18.46 -4.49
C LEU A 77 6.06 -19.94 -4.37
N GLN A 78 6.53 -20.83 -5.26
CA GLN A 78 6.34 -22.28 -5.10
C GLN A 78 6.99 -22.83 -3.83
N TYR A 79 7.96 -22.09 -3.26
CA TYR A 79 8.61 -22.42 -2.00
C TYR A 79 7.92 -21.78 -0.79
N ALA A 80 6.76 -21.12 -0.98
CA ALA A 80 6.00 -20.47 0.09
C ALA A 80 4.69 -21.23 0.45
N PRO A 81 4.76 -22.47 0.99
CA PRO A 81 3.58 -23.32 1.21
C PRO A 81 2.57 -22.75 2.22
N ASN A 82 3.00 -21.79 3.05
CA ASN A 82 2.19 -21.11 4.06
C ASN A 82 1.72 -19.71 3.61
N LEU A 83 1.85 -19.37 2.32
CA LEU A 83 1.27 -18.15 1.73
C LEU A 83 -0.26 -18.20 1.83
N ARG A 84 -0.85 -17.22 2.51
CA ARG A 84 -2.31 -17.15 2.73
C ARG A 84 -3.04 -16.11 1.89
N THR A 85 -2.38 -14.99 1.65
CA THR A 85 -2.95 -13.87 0.91
C THR A 85 -1.93 -13.36 -0.09
N LEU A 86 -2.38 -13.19 -1.34
CA LEU A 86 -1.59 -12.61 -2.42
C LEU A 86 -2.44 -11.56 -3.13
N ILE A 87 -2.09 -10.29 -2.95
CA ILE A 87 -2.80 -9.14 -3.53
C ILE A 87 -1.82 -8.36 -4.40
N ILE A 88 -1.85 -8.62 -5.71
CA ILE A 88 -0.94 -8.04 -6.71
C ILE A 88 -1.76 -7.52 -7.92
N PRO A 89 -2.69 -6.57 -7.75
CA PRO A 89 -3.45 -6.03 -8.88
C PRO A 89 -2.63 -5.06 -9.74
N GLY A 90 -2.82 -5.09 -11.05
CA GLY A 90 -2.25 -4.08 -11.95
C GLY A 90 -0.74 -4.22 -12.19
N HIS A 91 -0.19 -5.43 -12.06
CA HIS A 91 1.19 -5.73 -12.43
C HIS A 91 1.24 -6.36 -13.84
N GLU A 92 2.36 -6.94 -14.24
CA GLU A 92 2.56 -7.52 -15.58
C GLU A 92 2.70 -9.04 -15.54
N ILE A 93 2.03 -9.68 -14.57
CA ILE A 93 2.07 -11.14 -14.37
C ILE A 93 1.32 -11.83 -15.51
N GLN A 94 1.96 -12.82 -16.12
CA GLN A 94 1.39 -13.65 -17.18
C GLN A 94 1.18 -15.10 -16.72
N GLN A 95 2.08 -15.59 -15.88
CA GLN A 95 2.19 -16.99 -15.45
C GLN A 95 1.86 -17.14 -13.97
N LEU A 96 1.08 -18.18 -13.64
CA LEU A 96 0.61 -18.47 -12.28
C LEU A 96 1.16 -19.81 -11.75
N GLU A 97 1.96 -20.53 -12.53
CA GLU A 97 2.57 -21.81 -12.20
C GLU A 97 3.25 -21.84 -10.82
N PRO A 98 3.92 -20.77 -10.35
CA PRO A 98 4.48 -20.74 -9.00
C PRO A 98 3.43 -20.82 -7.88
N LEU A 99 2.16 -20.53 -8.15
CA LEU A 99 1.06 -20.68 -7.19
C LEU A 99 0.49 -22.10 -7.15
N GLN A 100 0.94 -22.98 -8.05
CA GLN A 100 0.44 -24.33 -8.13
C GLN A 100 0.70 -25.07 -6.81
N ASN A 101 -0.34 -25.72 -6.29
CA ASN A 101 -0.32 -26.48 -5.03
C ASN A 101 -0.15 -25.67 -3.73
N LEU A 102 -0.25 -24.34 -3.74
CA LEU A 102 -0.29 -23.53 -2.51
C LEU A 102 -1.62 -23.73 -1.75
N LYS A 103 -1.70 -24.80 -0.96
CA LYS A 103 -2.93 -25.25 -0.30
C LYS A 103 -3.47 -24.28 0.76
N GLN A 104 -2.63 -23.40 1.30
CA GLN A 104 -3.04 -22.40 2.30
C GLN A 104 -3.45 -21.06 1.68
N LEU A 105 -3.35 -20.88 0.36
CA LEU A 105 -3.73 -19.63 -0.29
C LEU A 105 -5.24 -19.47 -0.22
N GLU A 106 -5.72 -18.54 0.61
CA GLU A 106 -7.15 -18.30 0.84
C GLU A 106 -7.71 -17.10 0.07
N PHE A 107 -6.85 -16.13 -0.26
CA PHE A 107 -7.24 -14.90 -0.93
C PHE A 107 -6.24 -14.51 -2.01
N LEU A 108 -6.70 -14.47 -3.27
CA LEU A 108 -5.91 -14.11 -4.43
C LEU A 108 -6.55 -12.94 -5.17
N VAL A 109 -5.78 -11.86 -5.36
CA VAL A 109 -6.15 -10.70 -6.16
C VAL A 109 -5.07 -10.47 -7.20
N ILE A 110 -5.41 -10.71 -8.47
CA ILE A 110 -4.53 -10.51 -9.62
C ILE A 110 -5.23 -9.71 -10.73
N ALA A 111 -6.26 -8.95 -10.36
CA ALA A 111 -7.00 -8.07 -11.27
C ALA A 111 -6.07 -7.10 -12.01
N GLY A 112 -6.27 -6.88 -13.31
CA GLY A 112 -5.46 -5.95 -14.10
C GLY A 112 -4.06 -6.45 -14.47
N ASN A 113 -3.80 -7.75 -14.35
CA ASN A 113 -2.61 -8.40 -14.90
C ASN A 113 -2.87 -8.94 -16.32
N LYS A 114 -1.89 -9.64 -16.91
CA LYS A 114 -1.98 -10.23 -18.26
C LYS A 114 -1.96 -11.76 -18.20
N VAL A 115 -2.72 -12.32 -17.27
CA VAL A 115 -2.71 -13.76 -16.97
C VAL A 115 -3.21 -14.54 -18.19
N GLU A 116 -2.35 -15.38 -18.75
CA GLU A 116 -2.68 -16.15 -19.95
C GLU A 116 -3.59 -17.34 -19.64
N SER A 117 -3.45 -17.90 -18.43
CA SER A 117 -4.14 -19.13 -18.03
C SER A 117 -4.33 -19.24 -16.53
N LEU A 118 -5.47 -19.83 -16.13
CA LEU A 118 -5.80 -20.17 -14.75
C LEU A 118 -5.43 -21.62 -14.38
N GLU A 119 -4.78 -22.38 -15.27
CA GLU A 119 -4.47 -23.81 -15.06
C GLU A 119 -3.73 -24.10 -13.76
N ALA A 120 -2.87 -23.19 -13.29
CA ALA A 120 -2.17 -23.33 -12.02
C ALA A 120 -3.12 -23.38 -10.80
N LEU A 121 -4.34 -22.85 -10.94
CA LEU A 121 -5.38 -22.85 -9.91
C LEU A 121 -6.29 -24.09 -9.94
N ARG A 122 -6.14 -25.00 -10.94
CA ARG A 122 -7.02 -26.17 -11.19
C ARG A 122 -7.30 -27.04 -9.97
N ASN A 123 -6.30 -27.22 -9.12
CA ASN A 123 -6.38 -28.14 -7.99
C ASN A 123 -7.05 -27.48 -6.78
N ASP A 124 -7.70 -28.29 -5.93
CA ASP A 124 -8.33 -27.87 -4.68
C ASP A 124 -7.33 -27.13 -3.77
N THR A 125 -7.33 -25.81 -3.86
CA THR A 125 -6.60 -24.88 -2.99
C THR A 125 -7.54 -24.46 -1.86
N GLY A 126 -7.01 -23.94 -0.76
CA GLY A 126 -7.83 -23.29 0.28
C GLY A 126 -8.50 -21.99 -0.16
N LEU A 127 -8.59 -21.71 -1.47
CA LEU A 127 -8.97 -20.41 -2.00
C LEU A 127 -10.46 -20.16 -1.76
N LYS A 128 -10.73 -19.10 -0.98
CA LYS A 128 -12.08 -18.66 -0.63
C LYS A 128 -12.49 -17.45 -1.44
N ARG A 129 -11.53 -16.62 -1.83
CA ARG A 129 -11.79 -15.36 -2.54
C ARG A 129 -10.82 -15.19 -3.71
N LEU A 130 -11.37 -14.95 -4.89
CA LEU A 130 -10.62 -14.76 -6.13
C LEU A 130 -11.08 -13.51 -6.87
N LEU A 131 -10.16 -12.58 -7.10
CA LEU A 131 -10.39 -11.34 -7.86
C LEU A 131 -9.46 -11.33 -9.08
N ILE A 132 -10.06 -11.42 -10.25
CA ILE A 132 -9.41 -11.54 -11.57
C ILE A 132 -10.01 -10.57 -12.58
N ASP A 133 -10.60 -9.45 -12.13
CA ASP A 133 -11.19 -8.44 -12.99
C ASP A 133 -10.14 -7.82 -13.94
N ASN A 134 -10.54 -7.47 -15.17
CA ASN A 134 -9.68 -6.80 -16.16
C ASN A 134 -8.41 -7.60 -16.51
N SER A 135 -8.53 -8.91 -16.77
CA SER A 135 -7.38 -9.78 -17.05
C SER A 135 -7.50 -10.53 -18.39
N ASP A 136 -8.40 -10.12 -19.27
CA ASP A 136 -8.65 -10.74 -20.59
C ASP A 136 -8.97 -12.26 -20.54
N ILE A 137 -9.50 -12.75 -19.42
CA ILE A 137 -9.76 -14.17 -19.19
C ILE A 137 -11.00 -14.63 -19.97
N GLU A 138 -10.86 -15.72 -20.70
CA GLU A 138 -11.96 -16.37 -21.44
C GLU A 138 -12.38 -17.69 -20.78
N ASN A 139 -11.40 -18.54 -20.46
CA ASN A 139 -11.63 -19.87 -19.92
C ASN A 139 -11.48 -19.90 -18.40
N ILE A 140 -12.59 -20.19 -17.71
CA ILE A 140 -12.62 -20.39 -16.26
C ILE A 140 -12.76 -21.85 -15.84
N GLU A 141 -12.66 -22.81 -16.76
CA GLU A 141 -12.72 -24.24 -16.42
C GLU A 141 -11.77 -24.62 -15.28
N PRO A 142 -10.51 -24.11 -15.23
CA PRO A 142 -9.62 -24.41 -14.10
C PRO A 142 -10.16 -24.01 -12.72
N LEU A 143 -11.23 -23.23 -12.61
CA LEU A 143 -11.84 -22.95 -11.32
C LEU A 143 -12.70 -24.12 -10.80
N SER A 144 -12.98 -25.15 -11.61
CA SER A 144 -13.92 -26.24 -11.29
C SER A 144 -13.60 -27.03 -10.01
N GLY A 145 -12.33 -27.06 -9.61
CA GLY A 145 -11.86 -27.74 -8.40
C GLY A 145 -11.86 -26.89 -7.12
N LEU A 146 -12.25 -25.60 -7.18
CA LEU A 146 -12.13 -24.65 -6.06
C LEU A 146 -13.32 -24.72 -5.10
N ASN A 147 -13.47 -25.86 -4.44
CA ASN A 147 -14.64 -26.20 -3.62
C ASN A 147 -14.88 -25.29 -2.40
N GLN A 148 -13.91 -24.43 -2.03
CA GLN A 148 -14.04 -23.47 -0.93
C GLN A 148 -14.36 -22.03 -1.40
N LEU A 149 -14.47 -21.80 -2.71
CA LEU A 149 -14.62 -20.46 -3.27
C LEU A 149 -15.99 -19.87 -2.95
N THR A 150 -16.00 -18.80 -2.16
CA THR A 150 -17.21 -18.08 -1.74
C THR A 150 -17.40 -16.75 -2.48
N ASP A 151 -16.33 -16.13 -2.96
CA ASP A 151 -16.36 -14.83 -3.62
C ASP A 151 -15.52 -14.86 -4.90
N LEU A 152 -16.16 -14.60 -6.04
CA LEU A 152 -15.52 -14.57 -7.34
C LEU A 152 -15.83 -13.25 -8.06
N LEU A 153 -14.81 -12.44 -8.27
CA LEU A 153 -14.92 -11.21 -9.07
C LEU A 153 -14.07 -11.38 -10.31
N MET A 154 -14.72 -11.32 -11.46
CA MET A 154 -14.17 -11.60 -12.79
C MET A 154 -14.76 -10.65 -13.84
N SER A 155 -15.12 -9.43 -13.44
CA SER A 155 -15.72 -8.43 -14.32
C SER A 155 -14.70 -7.93 -15.35
N ASN A 156 -15.17 -7.43 -16.49
CA ASN A 156 -14.31 -6.93 -17.58
C ASN A 156 -13.35 -8.01 -18.10
N ASN A 157 -13.90 -9.15 -18.47
CA ASN A 157 -13.18 -10.27 -19.07
C ASN A 157 -13.95 -10.71 -20.33
N ARG A 158 -13.70 -11.93 -20.83
CA ARG A 158 -14.35 -12.49 -22.02
C ARG A 158 -15.02 -13.83 -21.71
N VAL A 159 -15.42 -14.05 -20.46
CA VAL A 159 -16.02 -15.30 -20.00
C VAL A 159 -17.38 -15.50 -20.67
N GLN A 160 -17.62 -16.70 -21.18
CA GLN A 160 -18.89 -17.13 -21.78
C GLN A 160 -19.52 -18.29 -21.01
N ASP A 161 -18.72 -19.31 -20.68
CA ASP A 161 -19.20 -20.54 -20.04
C ASP A 161 -19.02 -20.50 -18.51
N LEU A 162 -20.13 -20.69 -17.79
CA LEU A 162 -20.17 -20.77 -16.33
C LEU A 162 -20.16 -22.20 -15.79
N SER A 163 -20.03 -23.23 -16.64
CA SER A 163 -20.10 -24.64 -16.27
C SER A 163 -19.13 -25.02 -15.15
N ALA A 164 -17.96 -24.38 -15.12
CA ALA A 164 -16.93 -24.53 -14.09
C ALA A 164 -17.44 -24.19 -12.68
N LEU A 165 -18.45 -23.33 -12.55
CA LEU A 165 -18.94 -22.84 -11.25
C LEU A 165 -19.98 -23.77 -10.60
N ARG A 166 -20.43 -24.82 -11.28
CA ARG A 166 -21.46 -25.73 -10.74
C ARG A 166 -21.03 -26.29 -9.37
N GLY A 167 -21.95 -26.30 -8.42
CA GLY A 167 -21.74 -26.86 -7.08
C GLY A 167 -20.86 -26.04 -6.14
N HIS A 168 -20.30 -24.90 -6.58
CA HIS A 168 -19.47 -24.07 -5.72
C HIS A 168 -20.28 -23.41 -4.59
N PRO A 169 -19.69 -23.15 -3.42
CA PRO A 169 -20.37 -22.47 -2.30
C PRO A 169 -20.38 -20.93 -2.46
N LEU A 170 -20.42 -20.43 -3.70
CA LEU A 170 -20.36 -19.01 -4.03
C LEU A 170 -21.51 -18.23 -3.39
N ARG A 171 -21.18 -17.06 -2.84
CA ARG A 171 -22.11 -16.10 -2.22
C ARG A 171 -22.14 -14.79 -2.99
N TRP A 172 -21.01 -14.42 -3.58
CA TRP A 172 -20.86 -13.22 -4.40
C TRP A 172 -20.19 -13.59 -5.72
N ILE A 173 -20.87 -13.32 -6.83
CA ILE A 173 -20.29 -13.33 -8.17
C ILE A 173 -20.37 -11.92 -8.76
N SER A 174 -19.24 -11.41 -9.22
CA SER A 174 -19.19 -10.24 -10.11
C SER A 174 -18.62 -10.66 -11.46
N MET A 175 -19.44 -10.54 -12.50
CA MET A 175 -19.09 -10.93 -13.86
C MET A 175 -19.61 -9.92 -14.88
N SER A 176 -19.84 -8.66 -14.46
CA SER A 176 -20.28 -7.61 -15.37
C SER A 176 -19.25 -7.37 -16.48
N ASN A 177 -19.70 -6.95 -17.66
CA ASN A 177 -18.86 -6.76 -18.85
C ASN A 177 -18.09 -8.05 -19.22
N ASN A 178 -18.85 -9.09 -19.58
CA ASN A 178 -18.36 -10.37 -20.10
C ASN A 178 -19.24 -10.77 -21.31
N GLN A 179 -19.17 -12.05 -21.72
CA GLN A 179 -19.93 -12.59 -22.85
C GLN A 179 -20.87 -13.72 -22.43
N VAL A 180 -21.32 -13.71 -21.17
CA VAL A 180 -22.18 -14.77 -20.62
C VAL A 180 -23.57 -14.68 -21.25
N GLU A 181 -24.08 -15.83 -21.69
CA GLU A 181 -25.43 -15.99 -22.26
C GLU A 181 -26.29 -16.91 -21.39
N ASP A 182 -25.71 -18.01 -20.91
CA ASP A 182 -26.41 -19.04 -20.13
C ASP A 182 -26.08 -18.96 -18.63
N LEU A 183 -27.12 -18.78 -17.82
CA LEU A 183 -27.04 -18.78 -16.36
C LEU A 183 -27.36 -20.14 -15.73
N SER A 184 -27.63 -21.19 -16.51
CA SER A 184 -28.10 -22.49 -16.02
C SER A 184 -27.19 -23.12 -14.96
N ALA A 185 -25.88 -22.90 -15.05
CA ALA A 185 -24.91 -23.37 -14.05
C ALA A 185 -25.16 -22.82 -12.64
N LEU A 186 -25.80 -21.64 -12.51
CA LEU A 186 -26.07 -21.02 -11.22
C LEU A 186 -27.12 -21.80 -10.40
N ARG A 187 -27.97 -22.63 -11.04
CA ARG A 187 -28.95 -23.49 -10.35
C ARG A 187 -28.30 -24.32 -9.23
N ASP A 188 -27.07 -24.76 -9.45
CA ASP A 188 -26.32 -25.61 -8.52
C ASP A 188 -25.56 -24.81 -7.45
N ILE A 189 -25.85 -23.50 -7.31
CA ILE A 189 -25.21 -22.57 -6.36
C ILE A 189 -26.28 -21.95 -5.43
N PRO A 190 -26.94 -22.76 -4.56
CA PRO A 190 -28.03 -22.28 -3.72
C PRO A 190 -27.57 -21.29 -2.63
N THR A 191 -26.26 -21.08 -2.48
CA THR A 191 -25.64 -20.14 -1.56
C THR A 191 -25.56 -18.71 -2.07
N LEU A 192 -25.77 -18.49 -3.38
CA LEU A 192 -25.55 -17.19 -4.03
C LEU A 192 -26.48 -16.12 -3.43
N GLN A 193 -25.89 -15.00 -3.03
CA GLN A 193 -26.60 -13.86 -2.44
C GLN A 193 -26.55 -12.63 -3.33
N THR A 194 -25.42 -12.40 -4.01
CA THR A 194 -25.20 -11.21 -4.82
C THR A 194 -24.63 -11.60 -6.17
N LEU A 195 -25.28 -11.13 -7.24
CA LEU A 195 -24.88 -11.35 -8.62
C LEU A 195 -24.81 -10.02 -9.38
N TYR A 196 -23.61 -9.61 -9.77
CA TYR A 196 -23.42 -8.52 -10.73
C TYR A 196 -23.16 -9.12 -12.11
N ALA A 197 -24.08 -8.92 -13.04
CA ALA A 197 -24.06 -9.52 -14.37
C ALA A 197 -24.42 -8.51 -15.47
N ASP A 198 -24.24 -7.21 -15.20
CA ASP A 198 -24.49 -6.14 -16.19
C ASP A 198 -23.62 -6.32 -17.43
N GLN A 199 -24.07 -5.79 -18.57
CA GLN A 199 -23.29 -5.78 -19.81
C GLN A 199 -22.78 -7.19 -20.19
N ASN A 200 -23.70 -8.15 -20.25
CA ASN A 200 -23.49 -9.48 -20.78
C ASN A 200 -24.43 -9.70 -21.98
N ARG A 201 -24.64 -10.96 -22.38
CA ARG A 201 -25.54 -11.35 -23.46
C ARG A 201 -26.69 -12.22 -22.93
N ILE A 202 -27.08 -12.02 -21.67
CA ILE A 202 -28.10 -12.83 -20.99
C ILE A 202 -29.48 -12.46 -21.53
N SER A 203 -30.23 -13.44 -22.04
CA SER A 203 -31.63 -13.25 -22.44
C SER A 203 -32.62 -13.88 -21.47
N HIS A 204 -32.25 -15.02 -20.88
CA HIS A 204 -33.11 -15.84 -20.01
C HIS A 204 -32.59 -15.82 -18.57
N ILE A 205 -33.49 -15.58 -17.62
CA ILE A 205 -33.14 -15.35 -16.19
C ILE A 205 -34.00 -16.16 -15.21
N GLU A 206 -34.78 -17.12 -15.67
CA GLU A 206 -35.70 -17.94 -14.87
C GLU A 206 -34.97 -18.70 -13.76
N VAL A 207 -33.73 -19.11 -14.03
CA VAL A 207 -32.87 -19.80 -13.05
C VAL A 207 -32.69 -19.00 -11.76
N LEU A 208 -32.79 -17.67 -11.80
CA LEU A 208 -32.67 -16.82 -10.61
C LEU A 208 -33.80 -17.06 -9.60
N LEU A 209 -34.97 -17.52 -10.06
CA LEU A 209 -36.07 -17.90 -9.17
C LEU A 209 -35.73 -19.14 -8.32
N GLU A 210 -34.81 -19.96 -8.79
CA GLU A 210 -34.39 -21.19 -8.11
C GLU A 210 -33.31 -20.92 -7.04
N LEU A 211 -32.78 -19.69 -6.94
CA LEU A 211 -31.74 -19.32 -5.98
C LEU A 211 -32.37 -18.84 -4.66
N PRO A 212 -32.38 -19.64 -3.58
CA PRO A 212 -33.16 -19.32 -2.39
C PRO A 212 -32.58 -18.17 -1.56
N LYS A 213 -31.26 -17.94 -1.64
CA LYS A 213 -30.54 -16.93 -0.85
C LYS A 213 -30.22 -15.64 -1.60
N LEU A 214 -30.64 -15.51 -2.86
CA LEU A 214 -30.39 -14.33 -3.68
C LEU A 214 -31.04 -13.10 -3.02
N LYS A 215 -30.26 -12.03 -2.88
CA LYS A 215 -30.66 -10.76 -2.27
C LYS A 215 -30.51 -9.60 -3.24
N GLU A 216 -29.53 -9.66 -4.13
CA GLU A 216 -29.24 -8.59 -5.07
C GLU A 216 -28.79 -9.16 -6.41
N VAL A 217 -29.36 -8.63 -7.49
CA VAL A 217 -28.97 -8.96 -8.86
C VAL A 217 -28.97 -7.72 -9.75
N HIS A 218 -27.90 -7.58 -10.53
CA HIS A 218 -27.72 -6.52 -11.52
C HIS A 218 -27.63 -7.15 -12.91
N LEU A 219 -28.52 -6.72 -13.81
CA LEU A 219 -28.72 -7.26 -15.16
C LEU A 219 -28.78 -6.14 -16.20
N ALA A 220 -28.37 -4.92 -15.86
CA ALA A 220 -28.46 -3.80 -16.79
C ALA A 220 -27.67 -4.09 -18.07
N SER A 221 -28.16 -3.54 -19.19
CA SER A 221 -27.51 -3.71 -20.50
C SER A 221 -27.33 -5.18 -20.93
N ASN A 222 -28.32 -6.03 -20.62
CA ASN A 222 -28.45 -7.37 -21.18
C ASN A 222 -29.65 -7.43 -22.16
N PRO A 223 -29.60 -8.28 -23.19
CA PRO A 223 -30.70 -8.49 -24.13
C PRO A 223 -31.82 -9.38 -23.53
N LEU A 224 -32.37 -8.96 -22.38
CA LEU A 224 -33.43 -9.69 -21.68
C LEU A 224 -34.67 -9.88 -22.58
N ASP A 225 -35.26 -11.06 -22.53
CA ASP A 225 -36.45 -11.41 -23.32
C ASP A 225 -37.76 -10.83 -22.75
N GLU A 226 -38.89 -11.16 -23.40
CA GLU A 226 -40.23 -10.73 -22.97
C GLU A 226 -40.70 -11.39 -21.66
N GLN A 227 -40.09 -12.50 -21.23
CA GLN A 227 -40.41 -13.19 -19.98
C GLN A 227 -39.71 -12.56 -18.77
N ALA A 228 -38.62 -11.82 -18.99
CA ALA A 228 -37.79 -11.26 -17.94
C ALA A 228 -38.57 -10.40 -16.92
N ASP A 229 -39.51 -9.56 -17.37
CA ASP A 229 -40.30 -8.69 -16.48
C ASP A 229 -41.11 -9.48 -15.44
N ALA A 230 -41.66 -10.63 -15.84
CA ALA A 230 -42.39 -11.52 -14.94
C ALA A 230 -41.45 -12.17 -13.91
N VAL A 231 -40.25 -12.56 -14.33
CA VAL A 231 -39.21 -13.10 -13.43
C VAL A 231 -38.75 -12.04 -12.44
N ILE A 232 -38.44 -10.83 -12.91
CA ILE A 232 -38.01 -9.69 -12.12
C ILE A 232 -39.05 -9.33 -11.06
N SER A 233 -40.33 -9.32 -11.44
CA SER A 233 -41.44 -9.03 -10.51
C SER A 233 -41.48 -10.05 -9.36
N LYS A 234 -41.39 -11.35 -9.67
CA LYS A 234 -41.33 -12.42 -8.65
C LYS A 234 -40.09 -12.33 -7.75
N LEU A 235 -38.94 -11.93 -8.30
CA LEU A 235 -37.73 -11.69 -7.51
C LEU A 235 -37.92 -10.52 -6.54
N ARG A 236 -38.49 -9.40 -6.99
CA ARG A 236 -38.78 -8.24 -6.15
C ARG A 236 -39.80 -8.57 -5.05
N GLU A 237 -40.83 -9.34 -5.35
CA GLU A 237 -41.80 -9.84 -4.35
C GLU A 237 -41.12 -10.68 -3.26
N ARG A 238 -40.06 -11.41 -3.60
CA ARG A 238 -39.22 -12.14 -2.63
C ARG A 238 -38.24 -11.24 -1.85
N GLY A 239 -38.24 -9.94 -2.09
CA GLY A 239 -37.33 -8.98 -1.47
C GLY A 239 -35.95 -8.90 -2.11
N VAL A 240 -35.78 -9.44 -3.33
CA VAL A 240 -34.52 -9.31 -4.08
C VAL A 240 -34.43 -7.92 -4.71
N LYS A 241 -33.32 -7.22 -4.49
CA LYS A 241 -33.00 -5.98 -5.20
C LYS A 241 -32.59 -6.34 -6.64
N VAL A 242 -33.37 -5.88 -7.62
CA VAL A 242 -33.12 -6.13 -9.05
C VAL A 242 -32.88 -4.82 -9.78
N VAL A 243 -31.68 -4.68 -10.37
CA VAL A 243 -31.27 -3.53 -11.20
C VAL A 243 -31.22 -3.97 -12.66
N THR A 244 -31.98 -3.32 -13.54
CA THR A 244 -32.09 -3.67 -14.99
C THR A 244 -31.90 -2.48 -15.93
N VAL A 245 -31.84 -1.27 -15.38
CA VAL A 245 -31.50 -0.05 -16.11
C VAL A 245 -30.11 0.36 -15.67
N ALA A 246 -29.24 0.60 -16.65
CA ALA A 246 -27.97 1.26 -16.36
C ALA A 246 -28.33 2.69 -15.95
N GLU A 247 -27.89 3.13 -14.76
CA GLU A 247 -27.78 4.57 -14.52
C GLU A 247 -26.92 5.13 -15.67
N GLU A 248 -27.42 6.18 -16.35
CA GLU A 248 -26.89 6.65 -17.62
C GLU A 248 -25.36 6.70 -17.65
N ALA A 249 -24.77 5.93 -18.59
CA ALA A 249 -23.36 5.92 -18.89
C ALA A 249 -22.95 7.26 -19.55
N GLY A 250 -22.74 8.27 -18.71
CA GLY A 250 -22.29 9.62 -19.08
C GLY A 250 -21.14 10.15 -18.22
N LYS A 251 -20.58 9.32 -17.33
CA LYS A 251 -19.28 9.49 -16.65
C LYS A 251 -18.67 8.10 -16.47
N PRO A 252 -17.33 7.92 -16.55
CA PRO A 252 -16.71 6.66 -16.17
C PRO A 252 -17.28 6.25 -14.80
N ALA A 253 -17.63 4.97 -14.62
CA ALA A 253 -18.11 4.45 -13.34
C ALA A 253 -17.28 5.13 -12.25
N SER A 254 -17.93 5.94 -11.40
CA SER A 254 -17.16 6.68 -10.39
C SER A 254 -16.51 5.59 -9.57
N ARG A 255 -15.18 5.42 -9.68
CA ARG A 255 -14.43 4.53 -8.79
C ARG A 255 -14.91 4.91 -7.40
N ALA A 256 -15.44 3.94 -6.66
CA ALA A 256 -16.02 4.19 -5.35
C ALA A 256 -15.00 5.00 -4.56
N ILE A 257 -15.44 6.11 -3.97
CA ILE A 257 -14.51 7.00 -3.28
C ILE A 257 -13.97 6.27 -2.07
N ARG A 258 -12.67 5.98 -2.08
CA ARG A 258 -12.01 5.39 -0.92
C ARG A 258 -11.41 6.50 -0.09
N VAL A 259 -11.37 6.30 1.23
CA VAL A 259 -10.63 7.19 2.12
C VAL A 259 -9.45 6.41 2.68
N ILE A 260 -8.26 6.93 2.47
CA ILE A 260 -7.00 6.38 2.97
C ILE A 260 -6.52 7.33 4.05
N LEU A 261 -6.48 6.90 5.30
CA LEU A 261 -5.97 7.67 6.43
C LEU A 261 -4.64 7.09 6.88
N ASP A 262 -3.57 7.88 6.81
CA ASP A 262 -2.21 7.47 7.18
C ASP A 262 -1.86 6.11 6.57
N ALA A 263 -2.01 6.01 5.24
CA ALA A 263 -1.83 4.80 4.43
C ALA A 263 -2.78 3.62 4.73
N ASN A 264 -3.73 3.76 5.65
CA ASN A 264 -4.71 2.72 5.95
C ASN A 264 -6.07 3.05 5.32
N SER A 265 -6.64 2.09 4.59
CA SER A 265 -8.02 2.23 4.09
C SER A 265 -9.01 2.34 5.24
N VAL A 266 -9.94 3.29 5.12
CA VAL A 266 -11.03 3.53 6.07
C VAL A 266 -12.30 2.84 5.55
N PRO A 267 -12.77 1.77 6.18
CA PRO A 267 -14.02 1.14 5.82
C PRO A 267 -15.21 1.98 6.29
N PHE A 268 -16.26 2.01 5.47
CA PHE A 268 -17.51 2.69 5.77
C PHE A 268 -18.70 1.74 5.57
N SER A 269 -19.73 1.89 6.41
CA SER A 269 -21.03 1.22 6.21
C SER A 269 -21.82 1.82 5.04
N SER A 270 -21.61 3.12 4.77
CA SER A 270 -22.21 3.86 3.66
C SER A 270 -21.08 4.53 2.88
N PRO A 271 -20.99 4.37 1.55
CA PRO A 271 -19.86 4.88 0.78
C PRO A 271 -19.83 6.41 0.77
N PRO A 272 -18.64 7.04 0.76
CA PRO A 272 -18.51 8.46 0.46
C PRO A 272 -19.03 8.80 -0.94
N PHE A 273 -19.49 10.02 -1.12
CA PHE A 273 -20.03 10.50 -2.40
C PHE A 273 -19.61 11.95 -2.67
N ILE A 274 -19.77 12.43 -3.90
CA ILE A 274 -19.57 13.84 -4.24
C ILE A 274 -20.93 14.49 -4.51
N THR A 275 -21.17 15.64 -3.89
CA THR A 275 -22.31 16.52 -4.17
C THR A 275 -21.80 17.94 -4.35
N ASP A 276 -22.24 18.66 -5.39
CA ASP A 276 -21.80 20.02 -5.70
C ASP A 276 -20.25 20.20 -5.62
N SER A 277 -19.52 19.28 -6.25
CA SER A 277 -18.04 19.24 -6.24
C SER A 277 -17.39 19.09 -4.85
N THR A 278 -18.19 18.73 -3.84
CA THR A 278 -17.76 18.49 -2.45
C THR A 278 -17.84 17.01 -2.14
N ALA A 279 -16.71 16.41 -1.75
CA ALA A 279 -16.69 15.04 -1.26
C ALA A 279 -17.26 14.98 0.17
N MET A 280 -18.32 14.19 0.33
CA MET A 280 -19.04 13.92 1.55
C MET A 280 -18.64 12.55 2.08
N VAL A 281 -18.11 12.51 3.30
CA VAL A 281 -17.60 11.29 3.94
C VAL A 281 -18.33 11.02 5.24
N PRO A 282 -18.59 9.74 5.60
CA PRO A 282 -19.05 9.41 6.94
C PRO A 282 -17.97 9.82 7.96
N PHE A 283 -18.31 10.73 8.86
CA PHE A 283 -17.28 11.40 9.67
C PHE A 283 -16.69 10.52 10.77
N ARG A 284 -17.51 9.67 11.41
CA ARG A 284 -17.16 8.98 12.65
C ARG A 284 -15.92 8.08 12.52
N PRO A 285 -15.79 7.18 11.52
CA PRO A 285 -14.60 6.34 11.37
C PRO A 285 -13.30 7.13 11.14
N ILE A 286 -13.40 8.34 10.60
CA ILE A 286 -12.26 9.23 10.36
C ILE A 286 -11.90 9.95 11.66
N PHE A 287 -12.89 10.52 12.35
CA PHE A 287 -12.69 11.29 13.57
C PHE A 287 -12.17 10.41 14.72
N ASP A 288 -12.67 9.18 14.83
CA ASP A 288 -12.19 8.21 15.81
C ASP A 288 -10.69 7.90 15.61
N ARG A 289 -10.28 7.66 14.35
CA ARG A 289 -8.86 7.44 13.99
C ARG A 289 -7.99 8.67 14.19
N LEU A 290 -8.54 9.86 13.97
CA LEU A 290 -7.86 11.12 14.26
C LEU A 290 -7.87 11.47 15.75
N GLY A 291 -8.47 10.66 16.62
CA GLY A 291 -8.49 10.87 18.07
C GLY A 291 -9.42 12.01 18.53
N ILE A 292 -10.39 12.40 17.70
CA ILE A 292 -11.37 13.43 18.05
C ILE A 292 -12.51 12.77 18.83
N LYS A 293 -12.72 13.21 20.07
CA LYS A 293 -13.85 12.74 20.88
C LYS A 293 -15.12 13.42 20.40
N ILE A 294 -16.18 12.65 20.19
CA ILE A 294 -17.46 13.14 19.67
C ILE A 294 -18.58 12.96 20.69
N ALA A 295 -19.44 13.97 20.82
CA ALA A 295 -20.70 13.95 21.52
C ALA A 295 -21.84 14.41 20.59
N TRP A 296 -22.97 13.72 20.64
CA TRP A 296 -24.16 14.04 19.86
C TRP A 296 -25.22 14.69 20.75
N ASP A 297 -25.73 15.85 20.35
CA ASP A 297 -26.90 16.48 20.94
C ASP A 297 -28.12 16.23 20.04
N GLU A 298 -29.02 15.38 20.53
CA GLU A 298 -30.22 14.97 19.81
C GLU A 298 -31.23 16.10 19.62
N LYS A 299 -31.34 17.03 20.58
CA LYS A 299 -32.34 18.11 20.53
C LYS A 299 -32.01 19.11 19.45
N THR A 300 -30.73 19.43 19.30
CA THR A 300 -30.22 20.42 18.36
C THR A 300 -29.73 19.79 17.05
N ARG A 301 -29.65 18.45 16.98
CA ARG A 301 -29.03 17.69 15.90
C ARG A 301 -27.59 18.18 15.65
N THR A 302 -26.81 18.30 16.73
CA THR A 302 -25.47 18.88 16.71
C THR A 302 -24.41 17.87 17.14
N ILE A 303 -23.36 17.77 16.33
CA ILE A 303 -22.12 17.06 16.63
C ILE A 303 -21.20 18.03 17.32
N ASN A 304 -20.79 17.70 18.55
CA ASN A 304 -19.75 18.39 19.28
C ASN A 304 -18.50 17.51 19.29
N GLY A 305 -17.34 18.07 18.99
CA GLY A 305 -16.09 17.32 19.05
C GLY A 305 -14.97 18.07 19.75
N THR A 306 -14.05 17.31 20.33
CA THR A 306 -12.90 17.87 21.07
C THR A 306 -11.63 17.08 20.85
N LYS A 307 -10.51 17.77 20.63
CA LYS A 307 -9.15 17.19 20.57
C LYS A 307 -8.10 18.27 20.83
N ASP A 308 -7.16 18.06 21.76
CA ASP A 308 -5.98 18.92 21.96
C ASP A 308 -6.29 20.43 21.97
N GLY A 309 -7.33 20.85 22.70
CA GLY A 309 -7.77 22.25 22.79
C GLY A 309 -8.63 22.73 21.61
N ILE A 310 -8.81 21.91 20.57
CA ILE A 310 -9.76 22.14 19.48
C ILE A 310 -11.17 21.77 19.96
N GLN A 311 -12.13 22.67 19.73
CA GLN A 311 -13.56 22.47 19.91
C GLN A 311 -14.27 22.66 18.56
N LEU A 312 -15.10 21.70 18.17
CA LEU A 312 -15.88 21.75 16.94
C LEU A 312 -17.37 21.55 17.25
N GLN A 313 -18.21 22.32 16.56
CA GLN A 313 -19.67 22.15 16.56
C GLN A 313 -20.17 22.14 15.13
N LEU A 314 -21.02 21.17 14.83
CA LEU A 314 -21.50 20.93 13.48
C LEU A 314 -22.94 20.44 13.53
N GLN A 315 -23.86 21.26 13.04
CA GLN A 315 -25.30 20.97 13.08
C GLN A 315 -25.77 20.39 11.74
N ILE A 316 -26.60 19.35 11.78
CA ILE A 316 -27.16 18.76 10.56
C ILE A 316 -28.01 19.80 9.83
N ASP A 317 -27.92 19.81 8.49
CA ASP A 317 -28.61 20.73 7.57
C ASP A 317 -28.20 22.21 7.74
N ASN A 318 -27.13 22.48 8.49
CA ASN A 318 -26.59 23.83 8.67
C ASN A 318 -25.17 23.93 8.07
N PRO A 319 -24.97 24.77 7.03
CA PRO A 319 -23.65 24.93 6.41
C PRO A 319 -22.68 25.75 7.29
N VAL A 320 -23.08 26.23 8.46
CA VAL A 320 -22.20 26.95 9.38
C VAL A 320 -21.73 25.99 10.49
N ALA A 321 -20.44 25.67 10.47
CA ALA A 321 -19.75 25.00 11.57
C ALA A 321 -19.12 26.04 12.51
N VAL A 322 -18.81 25.63 13.73
CA VAL A 322 -18.03 26.44 14.69
C VAL A 322 -16.77 25.68 15.04
N VAL A 323 -15.60 26.29 14.82
CA VAL A 323 -14.29 25.74 15.19
C VAL A 323 -13.61 26.72 16.13
N ASN A 324 -13.32 26.30 17.36
CA ASN A 324 -12.73 27.13 18.41
C ASN A 324 -13.49 28.46 18.65
N GLY A 325 -14.83 28.40 18.61
CA GLY A 325 -15.69 29.58 18.77
C GLY A 325 -15.81 30.47 17.52
N LYS A 326 -15.09 30.16 16.43
CA LYS A 326 -15.18 30.90 15.16
C LYS A 326 -16.10 30.18 14.19
N ALA A 327 -17.04 30.92 13.59
CA ALA A 327 -17.90 30.39 12.54
C ALA A 327 -17.11 30.14 11.24
N VAL A 328 -17.33 28.98 10.64
CA VAL A 328 -16.75 28.52 9.37
C VAL A 328 -17.90 28.09 8.46
N THR A 329 -17.94 28.63 7.25
CA THR A 329 -18.95 28.24 6.24
C THR A 329 -18.44 27.05 5.44
N LEU A 330 -19.20 25.96 5.47
CA LEU A 330 -18.93 24.72 4.78
C LEU A 330 -19.40 24.80 3.32
N PRO A 331 -18.70 24.12 2.39
CA PRO A 331 -19.12 24.06 0.99
C PRO A 331 -20.39 23.23 0.78
N ALA A 332 -20.71 22.33 1.72
CA ALA A 332 -21.98 21.63 1.79
C ALA A 332 -22.37 21.44 3.26
N ALA A 333 -23.67 21.51 3.55
CA ALA A 333 -24.16 21.26 4.91
C ALA A 333 -23.97 19.78 5.28
N PRO A 334 -23.71 19.48 6.56
CA PRO A 334 -23.71 18.10 7.05
C PRO A 334 -25.08 17.46 6.84
N ALA A 335 -25.09 16.22 6.39
CA ALA A 335 -26.33 15.50 6.07
C ALA A 335 -26.43 14.20 6.86
N LEU A 336 -27.65 13.83 7.27
CA LEU A 336 -27.94 12.53 7.85
C LEU A 336 -28.57 11.64 6.78
N ILE A 337 -27.86 10.62 6.32
CA ILE A 337 -28.29 9.70 5.25
C ILE A 337 -28.15 8.28 5.78
N ASP A 338 -29.24 7.52 5.77
CA ASP A 338 -29.30 6.12 6.24
C ASP A 338 -28.69 5.92 7.64
N GLY A 339 -28.94 6.87 8.55
CA GLY A 339 -28.42 6.85 9.92
C GLY A 339 -26.94 7.21 10.07
N SER A 340 -26.23 7.49 8.97
CA SER A 340 -24.85 7.97 8.97
C SER A 340 -24.80 9.46 8.73
N THR A 341 -24.00 10.18 9.53
CA THR A 341 -23.75 11.60 9.25
C THR A 341 -22.58 11.75 8.28
N PHE A 342 -22.83 12.50 7.22
CA PHE A 342 -21.85 12.86 6.21
C PHE A 342 -21.42 14.31 6.40
N VAL A 343 -20.12 14.54 6.29
CA VAL A 343 -19.53 15.88 6.37
C VAL A 343 -18.60 16.11 5.18
N PRO A 344 -18.38 17.38 4.75
CA PRO A 344 -17.37 17.69 3.75
C PRO A 344 -15.99 17.24 4.21
N VAL A 345 -15.25 16.51 3.37
CA VAL A 345 -13.93 16.01 3.77
C VAL A 345 -12.91 17.11 4.04
N ARG A 346 -13.06 18.27 3.39
CA ARG A 346 -12.22 19.45 3.65
C ARG A 346 -12.40 19.99 5.08
N PHE A 347 -13.58 19.85 5.66
CA PHE A 347 -13.79 20.20 7.07
C PHE A 347 -12.92 19.36 8.01
N ILE A 348 -12.64 18.10 7.65
CA ILE A 348 -11.75 17.22 8.43
C ILE A 348 -10.32 17.77 8.44
N SER A 349 -9.85 18.28 7.30
CA SER A 349 -8.52 18.92 7.20
C SER A 349 -8.41 20.09 8.18
N GLU A 350 -9.40 20.97 8.19
CA GLU A 350 -9.43 22.16 9.06
C GLU A 350 -9.62 21.81 10.54
N ALA A 351 -10.53 20.89 10.86
CA ALA A 351 -10.86 20.55 12.24
C ALA A 351 -9.80 19.67 12.91
N ALA A 352 -9.12 18.80 12.16
CA ALA A 352 -8.15 17.86 12.70
C ALA A 352 -6.69 18.28 12.49
N SER A 353 -6.46 19.43 11.85
CA SER A 353 -5.13 19.84 11.33
C SER A 353 -4.48 18.78 10.44
N ALA A 354 -5.28 17.98 9.71
CA ALA A 354 -4.80 16.94 8.80
C ALA A 354 -4.65 17.51 7.37
N LYS A 355 -3.79 16.91 6.54
CA LYS A 355 -3.80 17.17 5.09
C LYS A 355 -4.80 16.26 4.41
N VAL A 356 -5.46 16.78 3.39
CA VAL A 356 -6.42 16.03 2.57
C VAL A 356 -6.07 16.27 1.10
N ASP A 357 -5.70 15.19 0.42
CA ASP A 357 -5.45 15.17 -1.02
C ASP A 357 -6.50 14.32 -1.73
N TRP A 358 -6.77 14.67 -2.98
CA TRP A 358 -7.64 13.91 -3.86
C TRP A 358 -6.79 13.30 -4.98
N ASN A 359 -6.81 11.99 -5.09
CA ASN A 359 -6.21 11.27 -6.21
C ASN A 359 -7.27 11.05 -7.28
N GLU A 360 -7.25 11.89 -8.32
CA GLU A 360 -8.18 11.81 -9.45
C GLU A 360 -8.08 10.50 -10.23
N GLN A 361 -6.93 9.86 -10.23
CA GLN A 361 -6.77 8.58 -10.93
C GLN A 361 -7.51 7.50 -10.17
N THR A 362 -7.33 7.38 -8.86
CA THR A 362 -7.88 6.27 -8.06
C THR A 362 -9.21 6.58 -7.37
N ASN A 363 -9.69 7.83 -7.41
CA ASN A 363 -10.77 8.38 -6.59
C ASN A 363 -10.54 8.19 -5.08
N ASP A 364 -9.28 8.29 -4.67
CA ASP A 364 -8.92 8.22 -3.26
C ASP A 364 -8.88 9.61 -2.64
N ILE A 365 -9.52 9.74 -1.49
CA ILE A 365 -9.25 10.80 -0.54
C ILE A 365 -8.10 10.30 0.34
N ILE A 366 -6.95 10.95 0.25
CA ILE A 366 -5.80 10.66 1.09
C ILE A 366 -5.80 11.67 2.25
N ILE A 367 -5.93 11.17 3.47
CA ILE A 367 -5.88 11.94 4.71
C ILE A 367 -4.57 11.61 5.40
N GLN A 368 -3.76 12.63 5.66
CA GLN A 368 -2.52 12.50 6.41
C GLN A 368 -2.64 13.24 7.73
N SER A 369 -2.61 12.50 8.83
CA SER A 369 -2.65 13.09 10.16
C SER A 369 -1.36 13.84 10.46
N LYS A 370 -1.49 14.91 11.24
CA LYS A 370 -0.37 15.71 11.72
C LYS A 370 0.17 15.10 13.01
N LYS A 371 1.48 14.88 13.07
CA LYS A 371 2.15 14.40 14.28
C LYS A 371 3.43 15.20 14.52
N GLN A 372 3.72 15.45 15.80
CA GLN A 372 5.00 16.01 16.23
C GLN A 372 6.00 14.89 16.52
N TYR A 373 7.23 15.13 16.13
CA TYR A 373 8.37 14.23 16.34
C TYR A 373 9.45 14.99 17.09
N GLN A 374 10.19 14.25 17.91
CA GLN A 374 11.31 14.78 18.68
C GLN A 374 12.44 13.75 18.67
N SER A 375 13.69 14.21 18.54
CA SER A 375 14.88 13.37 18.70
C SER A 375 15.04 12.87 20.14
N LYS A 376 15.77 11.77 20.35
CA LYS A 376 16.07 11.16 21.65
C LYS A 376 16.72 12.16 22.62
N ASP A 377 17.67 12.97 22.14
CA ASP A 377 18.29 14.05 22.90
C ASP A 377 17.38 15.29 23.12
N GLY A 378 16.21 15.31 22.49
CA GLY A 378 15.23 16.37 22.61
C GLY A 378 15.54 17.65 21.82
N LYS A 379 16.68 17.74 21.13
CA LYS A 379 17.15 18.96 20.46
C LYS A 379 16.39 19.28 19.19
N PHE A 380 15.99 18.26 18.42
CA PHE A 380 15.19 18.44 17.21
C PHE A 380 13.72 18.22 17.53
N GLN A 381 12.87 19.17 17.13
CA GLN A 381 11.43 19.02 17.15
C GLN A 381 10.85 19.49 15.82
N PHE A 382 9.97 18.70 15.21
CA PHE A 382 9.35 19.06 13.95
C PHE A 382 7.96 18.44 13.82
N THR A 383 7.23 18.90 12.81
CA THR A 383 5.94 18.33 12.42
C THR A 383 6.11 17.53 11.14
N ALA A 384 5.54 16.33 11.09
CA ALA A 384 5.36 15.60 9.85
C ALA A 384 3.91 15.15 9.67
N TYR A 385 3.53 14.92 8.42
CA TYR A 385 2.20 14.45 8.04
C TYR A 385 2.29 13.02 7.54
N GLY A 386 1.28 12.22 7.90
CA GLY A 386 1.11 10.84 7.44
C GLY A 386 1.72 9.80 8.38
N LEU A 387 1.75 8.55 7.94
CA LEU A 387 2.22 7.44 8.76
C LEU A 387 3.75 7.37 8.79
N TRP A 388 4.36 7.92 9.85
CA TRP A 388 5.76 7.62 10.17
C TRP A 388 5.86 6.65 11.33
N ARG A 389 6.75 5.67 11.18
CA ARG A 389 7.06 4.66 12.17
C ARG A 389 8.50 4.80 12.64
N ASP A 390 8.75 4.41 13.87
CA ASP A 390 10.08 4.30 14.43
C ASP A 390 10.80 3.11 13.78
N LEU A 391 12.07 3.29 13.42
CA LEU A 391 12.88 2.27 12.76
C LEU A 391 13.69 1.41 13.73
N ASN A 392 13.81 1.80 15.01
CA ASN A 392 14.70 1.13 15.96
C ASN A 392 14.32 -0.34 16.23
N ASP A 393 13.05 -0.72 16.03
CA ASP A 393 12.58 -2.11 16.17
C ASP A 393 12.74 -2.94 14.88
N GLU A 394 13.06 -2.30 13.75
CA GLU A 394 13.06 -2.91 12.42
C GLU A 394 14.46 -3.09 11.81
N MET A 395 15.44 -2.26 12.21
CA MET A 395 16.82 -2.33 11.74
C MET A 395 17.78 -1.63 12.71
N ASP A 396 19.06 -2.01 12.68
CA ASP A 396 20.10 -1.27 13.39
C ASP A 396 20.38 0.05 12.67
N THR A 397 19.92 1.16 13.26
CA THR A 397 20.16 2.51 12.75
C THR A 397 21.38 3.17 13.39
N GLY A 398 22.18 2.44 14.16
CA GLY A 398 23.28 2.97 14.97
C GLY A 398 22.80 3.94 16.06
N GLU A 399 23.67 4.86 16.45
CA GLU A 399 23.41 5.89 17.47
C GLU A 399 22.56 7.06 16.91
N ALA A 400 21.58 6.77 16.06
CA ALA A 400 20.68 7.79 15.54
C ALA A 400 19.85 8.41 16.68
N GLU A 401 19.89 9.74 16.75
CA GLU A 401 19.04 10.55 17.63
C GLU A 401 17.58 10.48 17.21
N LEU A 402 17.32 10.25 15.92
CA LEU A 402 16.00 9.94 15.40
C LEU A 402 16.14 9.04 14.18
N SER A 403 15.30 8.01 14.10
CA SER A 403 15.19 7.16 12.92
C SER A 403 13.72 6.83 12.68
N ILE A 404 13.14 7.47 11.66
CA ILE A 404 11.74 7.26 11.29
C ILE A 404 11.59 6.97 9.81
N ARG A 405 10.59 6.16 9.46
CA ARG A 405 10.27 5.80 8.08
C ARG A 405 8.82 6.13 7.76
N TYR A 406 8.63 6.81 6.63
CA TYR A 406 7.34 7.04 6.01
C TYR A 406 6.91 5.81 5.19
N PHE A 407 5.60 5.63 5.02
CA PHE A 407 4.99 4.41 4.43
C PHE A 407 5.54 3.97 3.06
N ASN A 408 6.10 4.87 2.24
CA ASN A 408 6.71 4.56 0.94
C ASN A 408 8.25 4.33 1.00
N TYR A 409 8.79 3.91 2.15
CA TYR A 409 10.22 3.69 2.39
C TYR A 409 11.10 4.94 2.27
N THR A 410 10.51 6.13 2.38
CA THR A 410 11.27 7.35 2.66
C THR A 410 11.71 7.33 4.12
N MET A 411 13.01 7.43 4.38
CA MET A 411 13.58 7.45 5.72
C MET A 411 14.06 8.86 6.07
N LEU A 412 13.90 9.22 7.34
CA LEU A 412 14.51 10.40 7.94
C LEU A 412 15.31 9.95 9.15
N LEU A 413 16.62 10.19 9.09
CA LEU A 413 17.55 9.91 10.17
C LEU A 413 18.25 11.19 10.61
N ILE A 414 18.46 11.32 11.91
CA ILE A 414 19.23 12.41 12.50
C ILE A 414 20.29 11.78 13.39
N TYR A 415 21.56 12.14 13.17
CA TYR A 415 22.63 11.78 14.09
C TYR A 415 23.30 13.03 14.66
N SER A 416 24.01 12.82 15.76
CA SER A 416 24.87 13.80 16.37
C SER A 416 26.23 13.18 16.67
N ASP A 417 27.30 13.92 16.40
CA ASP A 417 28.67 13.50 16.67
C ASP A 417 29.37 14.59 17.49
N PRO A 418 29.94 14.28 18.67
CA PRO A 418 30.63 15.29 19.47
C PRO A 418 31.91 15.76 18.77
N LYS A 419 32.22 17.05 18.88
CA LYS A 419 33.52 17.60 18.49
C LYS A 419 34.57 17.15 19.49
N SER A 420 35.49 16.29 19.05
CA SER A 420 36.60 15.80 19.86
C SER A 420 37.94 16.26 19.25
N ALA A 421 38.86 16.68 20.10
CA ALA A 421 40.24 16.99 19.71
C ALA A 421 41.10 15.72 19.56
N GLU A 422 40.62 14.56 20.03
CA GLU A 422 41.36 13.30 20.10
C GLU A 422 40.96 12.30 19.00
N ASP A 423 39.81 12.49 18.33
CA ASP A 423 39.29 11.56 17.32
C ASP A 423 39.66 11.94 15.88
N SER A 424 39.67 10.94 15.00
CA SER A 424 39.94 11.06 13.56
C SER A 424 38.99 11.99 12.79
N LYS A 425 37.93 12.49 13.44
CA LYS A 425 36.85 13.28 12.82
C LYS A 425 37.18 14.76 12.63
N SER A 426 38.28 15.29 13.21
CA SER A 426 38.65 16.73 13.19
C SER A 426 37.57 17.64 13.80
N ASN A 427 37.99 18.80 14.31
CA ASN A 427 37.10 19.76 14.97
C ASN A 427 36.48 20.79 14.02
N LYS A 428 36.60 20.57 12.70
CA LYS A 428 36.11 21.47 11.64
C LYS A 428 35.16 20.75 10.70
N LEU A 429 34.11 21.47 10.27
CA LEU A 429 33.10 20.98 9.33
C LEU A 429 33.67 20.35 8.04
N ASP A 430 34.65 20.98 7.39
CA ASP A 430 35.21 20.45 6.13
C ASP A 430 35.85 19.06 6.31
N SER A 431 36.52 18.83 7.43
CA SER A 431 37.15 17.54 7.71
C SER A 431 36.13 16.49 8.11
N TYR A 432 35.11 16.87 8.87
CA TYR A 432 33.99 16.00 9.20
C TYR A 432 33.21 15.60 7.94
N LEU A 433 33.03 16.53 7.00
CA LEU A 433 32.38 16.28 5.71
C LEU A 433 33.13 15.22 4.89
N GLU A 434 34.47 15.28 4.85
CA GLU A 434 35.26 14.26 4.15
C GLU A 434 35.21 12.90 4.88
N TRP A 435 35.20 12.90 6.21
CA TRP A 435 35.01 11.68 7.00
C TRP A 435 33.64 11.03 6.71
N ILE A 436 32.55 11.79 6.74
CA ILE A 436 31.20 11.26 6.54
C ILE A 436 30.97 10.80 5.09
N LYS A 437 31.56 11.48 4.10
CA LYS A 437 31.60 10.98 2.72
C LYS A 437 32.27 9.61 2.65
N GLY A 438 33.35 9.39 3.39
CA GLY A 438 34.01 8.09 3.49
C GLY A 438 33.13 7.02 4.16
N VAL A 439 32.43 7.36 5.24
CA VAL A 439 31.50 6.44 5.94
C VAL A 439 30.36 5.99 5.04
N HIS A 440 29.81 6.91 4.25
CA HIS A 440 28.70 6.64 3.33
C HIS A 440 29.15 6.27 1.91
N SER A 441 30.43 5.92 1.71
CA SER A 441 30.98 5.52 0.41
C SER A 441 30.68 6.53 -0.73
N ILE A 442 30.57 7.82 -0.41
CA ILE A 442 30.21 8.87 -1.36
C ILE A 442 31.45 9.18 -2.22
N THR A 443 31.39 8.78 -3.48
CA THR A 443 32.45 9.01 -4.46
C THR A 443 32.05 10.10 -5.43
N LYS A 444 33.00 10.56 -6.24
CA LYS A 444 32.73 11.53 -7.31
C LYS A 444 31.66 11.03 -8.31
N ASP A 445 31.59 9.71 -8.53
CA ASP A 445 30.66 9.12 -9.50
C ASP A 445 29.26 8.93 -8.93
N THR A 446 29.11 8.87 -7.60
CA THR A 446 27.82 8.75 -6.92
C THR A 446 27.26 10.09 -6.46
N LEU A 447 28.10 11.11 -6.29
CA LEU A 447 27.69 12.46 -5.91
C LEU A 447 26.94 13.16 -7.06
N LEU A 448 25.66 13.47 -6.82
CA LEU A 448 24.80 14.19 -7.76
C LEU A 448 24.86 15.70 -7.56
N GLU A 449 24.90 16.15 -6.31
CA GLU A 449 24.97 17.57 -5.95
C GLU A 449 25.67 17.77 -4.60
N GLU A 450 26.52 18.80 -4.52
CA GLU A 450 27.04 19.32 -3.25
C GLU A 450 26.84 20.85 -3.24
N LYS A 451 26.14 21.36 -2.23
CA LYS A 451 25.83 22.79 -2.14
C LYS A 451 25.93 23.32 -0.71
N LYS A 452 26.46 24.54 -0.58
CA LYS A 452 26.41 25.31 0.67
C LYS A 452 25.02 25.92 0.84
N ILE A 453 24.41 25.70 1.99
CA ILE A 453 23.07 26.19 2.33
C ILE A 453 23.05 26.80 3.73
N LYS A 454 21.93 27.41 4.10
CA LYS A 454 21.62 27.73 5.49
C LYS A 454 20.43 26.89 5.94
N VAL A 455 20.56 26.25 7.10
CA VAL A 455 19.51 25.42 7.70
C VAL A 455 19.47 25.73 9.20
N LEU A 456 18.28 25.91 9.78
CA LEU A 456 18.10 26.14 11.22
C LEU A 456 18.96 27.29 11.81
N GLY A 457 19.37 28.25 10.97
CA GLY A 457 20.25 29.37 11.36
C GLY A 457 21.76 29.11 11.20
N PHE A 458 22.18 27.89 10.87
CA PHE A 458 23.56 27.48 10.72
C PHE A 458 23.98 27.45 9.24
N ASP A 459 25.27 27.68 8.98
CA ASP A 459 25.87 27.34 7.70
C ASP A 459 26.00 25.81 7.59
N ALA A 460 25.55 25.25 6.47
CA ALA A 460 25.49 23.81 6.25
C ALA A 460 25.97 23.43 4.86
N VAL A 461 26.26 22.14 4.67
CA VAL A 461 26.51 21.53 3.37
C VAL A 461 25.43 20.47 3.13
N GLN A 462 24.75 20.57 1.99
CA GLN A 462 23.85 19.52 1.51
C GLN A 462 24.57 18.68 0.46
N LEU A 463 24.59 17.37 0.68
CA LEU A 463 25.03 16.35 -0.27
C LEU A 463 23.80 15.62 -0.82
N THR A 464 23.73 15.45 -2.13
CA THR A 464 22.78 14.56 -2.79
C THR A 464 23.57 13.53 -3.57
N TYR A 465 23.33 12.24 -3.34
CA TYR A 465 24.11 11.18 -3.94
C TYR A 465 23.28 9.91 -4.17
N VAL A 466 23.73 9.09 -5.11
CA VAL A 466 23.18 7.74 -5.31
C VAL A 466 23.80 6.82 -4.27
N ASN A 467 22.97 6.20 -3.46
CA ASN A 467 23.40 5.18 -2.52
C ASN A 467 23.39 3.82 -3.22
N ASN A 468 24.59 3.23 -3.38
CA ASN A 468 24.82 1.96 -4.07
C ASN A 468 25.01 0.78 -3.09
N ASP A 469 24.97 1.03 -1.79
CA ASP A 469 25.12 -0.01 -0.76
C ASP A 469 23.80 -0.76 -0.50
N ASP A 470 22.72 -0.37 -1.19
CA ASP A 470 21.40 -0.98 -1.13
C ASP A 470 21.07 -1.74 -2.44
N TYR A 471 20.28 -2.81 -2.34
CA TYR A 471 19.89 -3.65 -3.48
C TYR A 471 19.02 -2.89 -4.49
N ASP A 472 18.37 -1.82 -4.04
CA ASP A 472 17.61 -0.88 -4.84
C ASP A 472 18.35 0.46 -4.97
N LYS A 473 18.30 1.07 -6.15
CA LYS A 473 18.92 2.38 -6.37
C LYS A 473 18.18 3.47 -5.59
N ARG A 474 18.81 3.97 -4.52
CA ARG A 474 18.30 5.06 -3.69
C ARG A 474 19.02 6.37 -3.95
N ILE A 475 18.31 7.47 -3.74
CA ILE A 475 18.90 8.80 -3.74
C ILE A 475 18.77 9.36 -2.33
N ASP A 476 19.92 9.67 -1.76
CA ASP A 476 20.07 10.22 -0.42
C ASP A 476 20.34 11.72 -0.50
N THR A 477 19.73 12.47 0.41
CA THR A 477 20.02 13.87 0.68
C THR A 477 20.44 14.01 2.13
N MET A 478 21.70 14.37 2.35
CA MET A 478 22.26 14.59 3.68
C MET A 478 22.56 16.08 3.87
N ILE A 479 22.06 16.66 4.96
CA ILE A 479 22.41 18.02 5.38
C ILE A 479 23.33 17.94 6.60
N VAL A 480 24.53 18.48 6.47
CA VAL A 480 25.55 18.47 7.52
C VAL A 480 25.83 19.89 7.99
N PHE A 481 25.75 20.12 9.30
CA PHE A 481 26.12 21.39 9.91
C PHE A 481 26.84 21.16 11.24
N GLU A 482 27.49 22.21 11.76
CA GLU A 482 28.20 22.16 13.03
C GLU A 482 27.68 23.21 14.00
N THR A 483 27.86 22.92 15.27
CA THR A 483 27.67 23.85 16.38
C THR A 483 28.98 23.99 17.14
N ASP A 484 29.01 24.65 18.30
CA ASP A 484 30.23 24.76 19.09
C ASP A 484 30.71 23.41 19.63
N SER A 485 29.80 22.46 19.86
CA SER A 485 30.10 21.19 20.54
C SER A 485 29.85 19.93 19.71
N TYR A 486 29.06 20.01 18.63
CA TYR A 486 28.65 18.83 17.85
C TYR A 486 28.69 19.08 16.34
N PHE A 487 28.75 17.99 15.58
CA PHE A 487 28.31 17.90 14.20
C PHE A 487 26.94 17.22 14.16
N TYR A 488 26.07 17.67 13.25
CA TYR A 488 24.78 17.05 13.01
C TYR A 488 24.60 16.73 11.54
N ASN A 489 23.96 15.61 11.25
CA ASN A 489 23.59 15.15 9.93
C ASN A 489 22.11 14.78 9.90
N ILE A 490 21.36 15.44 9.04
CA ILE A 490 19.95 15.12 8.75
C ILE A 490 19.95 14.38 7.41
N LEU A 491 19.68 13.08 7.44
CA LEU A 491 19.66 12.22 6.26
C LEU A 491 18.22 11.92 5.85
N HIS A 492 17.87 12.33 4.65
CA HIS A 492 16.66 11.91 3.95
C HIS A 492 17.05 10.89 2.88
N SER A 493 16.46 9.71 2.92
CA SER A 493 16.74 8.63 1.97
C SER A 493 15.46 8.15 1.33
N SER A 494 15.42 8.01 0.01
CA SER A 494 14.25 7.48 -0.71
C SER A 494 14.67 6.75 -1.98
N TYR A 495 13.80 5.89 -2.50
CA TYR A 495 14.02 5.26 -3.81
C TYR A 495 14.11 6.30 -4.92
N GLU A 496 14.90 6.04 -5.96
CA GLU A 496 15.07 6.95 -7.10
C GLU A 496 13.73 7.35 -7.75
N SER A 497 12.77 6.43 -7.84
CA SER A 497 11.42 6.68 -8.38
C SER A 497 10.62 7.70 -7.56
N GLU A 498 10.77 7.67 -6.24
CA GLU A 498 10.04 8.50 -5.28
C GLU A 498 10.80 9.78 -4.88
N TYR A 499 12.08 9.90 -5.22
CA TYR A 499 12.95 10.98 -4.74
C TYR A 499 12.37 12.39 -4.94
N LYS A 500 11.71 12.64 -6.09
CA LYS A 500 11.09 13.95 -6.35
C LYS A 500 9.90 14.24 -5.45
N SER A 501 9.05 13.23 -5.17
CA SER A 501 7.86 13.39 -4.34
C SER A 501 8.26 13.50 -2.86
N SER A 502 9.22 12.69 -2.42
CA SER A 502 9.73 12.65 -1.05
C SER A 502 10.47 13.93 -0.66
N MET A 503 11.24 14.55 -1.57
CA MET A 503 11.94 15.81 -1.29
C MET A 503 11.01 16.98 -0.97
N LYS A 504 9.78 17.00 -1.50
CA LYS A 504 8.77 18.00 -1.10
C LYS A 504 8.38 17.81 0.37
N GLN A 505 8.16 16.57 0.79
CA GLN A 505 7.84 16.25 2.18
C GLN A 505 9.03 16.54 3.11
N PHE A 506 10.26 16.25 2.67
CA PHE A 506 11.46 16.57 3.43
C PHE A 506 11.61 18.08 3.65
N GLN A 507 11.37 18.90 2.62
CA GLN A 507 11.40 20.36 2.77
C GLN A 507 10.33 20.86 3.76
N GLU A 508 9.11 20.32 3.71
CA GLU A 508 8.07 20.68 4.68
C GLU A 508 8.45 20.32 6.13
N ILE A 509 9.15 19.20 6.32
CA ILE A 509 9.70 18.81 7.62
C ILE A 509 10.72 19.85 8.09
N LEU A 510 11.69 20.20 7.23
CA LEU A 510 12.71 21.21 7.54
C LEU A 510 12.10 22.58 7.87
N ASP A 511 11.04 22.99 7.16
CA ASP A 511 10.36 24.26 7.39
C ASP A 511 9.67 24.35 8.76
N THR A 512 9.28 23.20 9.32
CA THR A 512 8.69 23.11 10.67
C THR A 512 9.68 22.71 11.75
N MET A 513 10.91 22.40 11.36
CA MET A 513 11.93 21.90 12.26
C MET A 513 12.50 23.04 13.11
N THR A 514 12.59 22.76 14.40
CA THR A 514 13.22 23.61 15.40
C THR A 514 14.37 22.82 16.02
N PHE A 515 15.43 23.55 16.35
CA PHE A 515 16.64 22.99 16.93
C PHE A 515 17.03 23.79 18.17
N TYR A 516 17.22 23.08 19.28
CA TYR A 516 17.53 23.64 20.58
C TYR A 516 18.77 22.98 21.15
N GLU A 517 19.93 23.53 20.84
CA GLU A 517 21.14 23.20 21.56
C GLU A 517 21.24 24.11 22.78
N LYS A 518 21.17 23.54 23.97
CA LYS A 518 21.32 24.28 25.24
C LYS A 518 22.77 24.54 25.56
#